data_AF-A0A2H0ZB12-F1
#
_entry.id   AF-A0A2H0ZB12-F1
#
_cell.length_a   1.000
_cell.length_b   1.000
_cell.length_c   1.000
_cell.angle_alpha   90.00
_cell.angle_beta   90.00
_cell.angle_gamma   90.00
#
_symmetry.space_group_name_H-M   'P 1'
#
loop_
_entity.id
_entity.type
_entity.pdbx_description
1 polymer ?
#
loop_
_entity_poly.entity_id
_entity_poly.type
_entity_poly.pdbx_seq_one_letter_code
_entity_poly.pdbx_strand_id
1 'polypeptide(L)'
;MELKKIIETLLFITDEPLRTEKIARICEIKDSKRVEEKLEELKYQYDMENRALSVMKIAGGWQMSTRNEYSLWIRKLYQTRLTLRLSNAGLETLSIIAYRQPITRAEIEAIRGVDVIGPLETLIERKLITVVGRKETVGRPILYGTTEEFLRQFGLNSLEDLPKLDTVVSRESIDVIDGKIKAQNAEDPASAPQLFEQSVPRPEKAEEKAGRNSASGAPDAVPLPIAREDGSHADGQAENGEKN
;
A
#
# COMPACT_ATOMS: atom_id res chain seq x y z
N MET A 1 -27.53 -12.16 -5.57
CA MET A 1 -26.54 -11.80 -4.50
C MET A 1 -25.60 -13.00 -4.43
N GLU A 2 -24.27 -12.92 -4.23
CA GLU A 2 -23.49 -11.95 -3.45
C GLU A 2 -22.24 -11.38 -4.18
N LEU A 3 -21.98 -11.75 -5.44
CA LEU A 3 -20.70 -11.52 -6.15
C LEU A 3 -19.97 -10.20 -5.84
N LYS A 4 -20.65 -9.05 -5.89
CA LYS A 4 -20.01 -7.76 -5.59
C LYS A 4 -19.48 -7.67 -4.14
N LYS A 5 -20.21 -8.19 -3.15
CA LYS A 5 -19.73 -8.27 -1.75
C LYS A 5 -18.56 -9.23 -1.59
N ILE A 6 -18.56 -10.33 -2.34
CA ILE A 6 -17.44 -11.28 -2.37
C ILE A 6 -16.19 -10.58 -2.92
N ILE A 7 -16.33 -9.86 -4.04
CA ILE A 7 -15.25 -9.03 -4.62
C ILE A 7 -14.79 -7.96 -3.63
N GLU A 8 -15.71 -7.22 -3.00
CA GLU A 8 -15.43 -6.20 -1.98
C GLU A 8 -14.64 -6.78 -0.80
N THR A 9 -15.00 -7.98 -0.34
CA THR A 9 -14.31 -8.71 0.74
C THR A 9 -12.92 -9.18 0.31
N LEU A 10 -12.78 -9.70 -0.92
CA LEU A 10 -11.50 -10.11 -1.49
C LEU A 10 -10.54 -8.92 -1.62
N LEU A 11 -11.02 -7.76 -2.10
CA LEU A 11 -10.21 -6.54 -2.20
C LEU A 11 -9.85 -5.93 -0.85
N PHE A 12 -10.71 -6.10 0.16
CA PHE A 12 -10.49 -5.58 1.52
C PHE A 12 -9.42 -6.38 2.28
N ILE A 13 -9.36 -7.70 2.10
CA ILE A 13 -8.42 -8.58 2.83
C ILE A 13 -7.02 -8.62 2.20
N THR A 14 -6.84 -8.13 0.97
CA THR A 14 -5.56 -8.16 0.23
C THR A 14 -4.85 -6.82 0.17
N ASP A 15 -3.52 -6.86 0.35
CA ASP A 15 -2.58 -5.74 0.27
C ASP A 15 -1.90 -5.59 -1.13
N GLU A 16 -2.17 -6.52 -2.05
CA GLU A 16 -1.72 -6.51 -3.44
C GLU A 16 -2.89 -6.40 -4.45
N PRO A 17 -2.70 -5.78 -5.62
CA PRO A 17 -3.72 -5.75 -6.67
C PRO A 17 -4.11 -7.14 -7.16
N LEU A 18 -5.42 -7.42 -7.16
CA LEU A 18 -5.99 -8.65 -7.68
C LEU A 18 -6.38 -8.48 -9.16
N ARG A 19 -5.68 -9.19 -10.05
CA ARG A 19 -6.08 -9.27 -11.47
C ARG A 19 -7.45 -9.93 -11.63
N THR A 20 -8.24 -9.45 -12.59
CA THR A 20 -9.64 -9.86 -12.82
C THR A 20 -9.76 -11.37 -13.08
N GLU A 21 -8.77 -12.00 -13.73
CA GLU A 21 -8.73 -13.45 -13.97
C GLU A 21 -8.46 -14.27 -12.70
N LYS A 22 -7.79 -13.69 -11.69
CA LYS A 22 -7.62 -14.31 -10.37
C LYS A 22 -8.94 -14.27 -9.60
N ILE A 23 -9.63 -13.13 -9.60
CA ILE A 23 -10.96 -12.97 -8.99
C ILE A 23 -11.98 -13.89 -9.67
N ALA A 24 -12.02 -13.92 -11.00
CA ALA A 24 -12.93 -14.78 -11.76
C ALA A 24 -12.75 -16.28 -11.43
N ARG A 25 -11.50 -16.75 -11.32
CA ARG A 25 -11.22 -18.13 -10.89
C ARG A 25 -11.67 -18.43 -9.46
N ILE A 26 -11.43 -17.53 -8.51
CA ILE A 26 -11.84 -17.69 -7.10
C ILE A 26 -13.37 -17.72 -6.98
N CYS A 27 -14.08 -16.91 -7.76
CA CYS A 27 -15.54 -16.85 -7.78
C CYS A 27 -16.20 -17.93 -8.68
N GLU A 28 -15.42 -18.84 -9.28
CA GLU A 28 -15.87 -19.87 -10.24
C GLU A 28 -16.61 -19.31 -11.48
N ILE A 29 -16.29 -18.07 -11.88
CA ILE A 29 -16.91 -17.38 -13.01
C ILE A 29 -16.10 -17.60 -14.28
N LYS A 30 -16.75 -18.17 -15.30
CA LYS A 30 -16.14 -18.43 -16.63
C LYS A 30 -15.90 -17.16 -17.46
N ASP A 31 -16.71 -16.13 -17.26
CA ASP A 31 -16.61 -14.86 -18.00
C ASP A 31 -16.01 -13.77 -17.12
N SER A 32 -14.75 -13.41 -17.39
CA SER A 32 -14.04 -12.35 -16.66
C SER A 32 -14.64 -10.96 -16.91
N LYS A 33 -15.35 -10.71 -18.02
CA LYS A 33 -15.99 -9.41 -18.28
C LYS A 33 -17.04 -9.08 -17.23
N ARG A 34 -17.87 -10.07 -16.87
CA ARG A 34 -18.84 -9.97 -15.78
C ARG A 34 -18.20 -9.64 -14.43
N VAL A 35 -16.93 -9.99 -14.22
CA VAL A 35 -16.19 -9.63 -13.00
C VAL A 35 -15.68 -8.19 -13.08
N GLU A 36 -15.14 -7.78 -14.23
CA GLU A 36 -14.72 -6.39 -14.51
C GLU A 36 -15.90 -5.42 -14.35
N GLU A 37 -17.06 -5.72 -14.92
CA GLU A 37 -18.30 -4.94 -14.76
C GLU A 37 -18.66 -4.73 -13.28
N LYS A 38 -18.49 -5.75 -12.43
CA LYS A 38 -18.77 -5.64 -10.98
C LYS A 38 -17.69 -4.91 -10.19
N LEU A 39 -16.46 -4.88 -10.69
CA LEU A 39 -15.37 -4.05 -10.15
C LEU A 39 -15.58 -2.57 -10.49
N GLU A 40 -15.98 -2.27 -11.73
CA GLU A 40 -16.36 -0.92 -12.16
C GLU A 40 -17.60 -0.40 -11.42
N GLU A 41 -18.65 -1.22 -11.26
CA GLU A 41 -19.81 -0.89 -10.41
C GLU A 41 -19.40 -0.60 -8.96
N LEU A 42 -18.55 -1.43 -8.36
CA LEU A 42 -18.09 -1.26 -6.99
C LEU A 42 -17.27 0.04 -6.83
N LYS A 43 -16.37 0.31 -7.78
CA LYS A 43 -15.62 1.57 -7.85
C LYS A 43 -16.55 2.77 -7.92
N TYR A 44 -17.49 2.77 -8.87
CA TYR A 44 -18.43 3.88 -9.06
C TYR A 44 -19.24 4.15 -7.79
N GLN A 45 -19.68 3.12 -7.07
CA GLN A 45 -20.39 3.29 -5.80
C GLN A 45 -19.52 3.89 -4.70
N TYR A 46 -18.27 3.42 -4.55
CA TYR A 46 -17.32 3.97 -3.57
C TYR A 46 -16.98 5.45 -3.85
N ASP A 47 -16.99 5.87 -5.12
CA ASP A 47 -16.82 7.25 -5.54
C ASP A 47 -18.08 8.10 -5.35
N MET A 48 -19.28 7.60 -5.70
CA MET A 48 -20.55 8.32 -5.52
C MET A 48 -20.96 8.49 -4.06
N GLU A 49 -20.68 7.51 -3.20
CA GLU A 49 -20.97 7.58 -1.77
C GLU A 49 -19.92 8.40 -0.99
N ASN A 50 -18.90 8.94 -1.68
CA ASN A 50 -17.77 9.68 -1.09
C ASN A 50 -17.13 8.99 0.12
N ARG A 51 -16.93 7.66 0.03
CA ARG A 51 -16.32 6.86 1.10
C ARG A 51 -14.85 7.23 1.29
N ALA A 52 -14.32 7.09 2.51
CA ALA A 52 -12.90 7.33 2.79
C ALA A 52 -11.95 6.33 2.09
N LEU A 53 -12.48 5.15 1.75
CA LEU A 53 -11.85 4.16 0.88
C LEU A 53 -12.30 4.36 -0.57
N SER A 54 -11.53 3.82 -1.49
CA SER A 54 -11.75 3.84 -2.93
C SER A 54 -11.31 2.50 -3.52
N VAL A 55 -11.88 2.13 -4.67
CA VAL A 55 -11.42 0.99 -5.47
C VAL A 55 -10.70 1.56 -6.70
N MET A 56 -9.48 1.09 -6.93
CA MET A 56 -8.60 1.58 -7.98
C MET A 56 -8.00 0.43 -8.78
N LYS A 57 -7.65 0.70 -10.03
CA LYS A 57 -6.91 -0.22 -10.90
C LYS A 57 -5.44 0.15 -10.86
N ILE A 58 -4.59 -0.80 -10.48
CA ILE A 58 -3.15 -0.62 -10.18
C ILE A 58 -2.40 -1.85 -10.68
N ALA A 59 -1.29 -1.66 -11.40
CA ALA A 59 -0.46 -2.73 -11.96
C ALA A 59 -1.26 -3.81 -12.73
N GLY A 60 -2.28 -3.42 -13.50
CA GLY A 60 -3.17 -4.33 -14.22
C GLY A 60 -4.16 -5.14 -13.36
N GLY A 61 -4.18 -4.93 -12.04
CA GLY A 61 -5.15 -5.52 -11.11
C GLY A 61 -6.00 -4.47 -10.39
N TRP A 62 -6.88 -4.93 -9.51
CA TRP A 62 -7.77 -4.09 -8.72
C TRP A 62 -7.40 -4.13 -7.24
N GLN A 63 -7.43 -2.98 -6.55
CA GLN A 63 -7.09 -2.87 -5.13
C GLN A 63 -7.99 -1.85 -4.41
N MET A 64 -8.29 -2.08 -3.12
CA MET A 64 -8.81 -1.05 -2.24
C MET A 64 -7.71 -0.14 -1.71
N SER A 65 -7.93 1.17 -1.73
CA SER A 65 -6.99 2.17 -1.22
C SER A 65 -7.71 3.35 -0.56
N THR A 66 -7.06 3.98 0.41
CA THR A 66 -7.54 5.20 1.07
C THR A 66 -7.45 6.42 0.15
N ARG A 67 -8.41 7.35 0.21
CA ARG A 67 -8.30 8.63 -0.50
C ARG A 67 -7.12 9.46 0.03
N ASN A 68 -6.47 10.20 -0.87
CA ASN A 68 -5.26 11.00 -0.57
C ASN A 68 -5.51 12.10 0.49
N GLU A 69 -6.76 12.58 0.60
CA GLU A 69 -7.22 13.51 1.64
C GLU A 69 -6.86 13.05 3.06
N TYR A 70 -6.91 11.73 3.32
CA TYR A 70 -6.62 11.16 4.64
C TYR A 70 -5.13 10.85 4.88
N SER A 71 -4.25 11.14 3.92
CA SER A 71 -2.82 10.79 3.97
C SER A 71 -2.08 11.37 5.19
N LEU A 72 -2.50 12.53 5.71
CA LEU A 72 -1.90 13.13 6.91
C LEU A 72 -2.05 12.23 8.15
N TRP A 73 -3.24 11.67 8.38
CA TRP A 73 -3.51 10.81 9.53
C TRP A 73 -2.84 9.44 9.36
N ILE A 74 -2.81 8.92 8.14
CA ILE A 74 -2.09 7.67 7.79
C ILE A 74 -0.58 7.84 8.06
N ARG A 75 0.02 8.98 7.67
CA ARG A 75 1.42 9.29 7.99
C ARG A 75 1.69 9.40 9.49
N LYS A 76 0.74 9.94 10.27
CA LYS A 76 0.82 9.99 11.74
C LYS A 76 0.72 8.60 12.37
N LEU A 77 -0.06 7.68 11.81
CA LEU A 77 -0.14 6.29 12.29
C LEU A 77 1.17 5.51 12.07
N TYR A 78 1.85 5.73 10.94
CA TYR A 78 3.06 5.00 10.53
C TYR A 78 4.38 5.76 10.78
N GLN A 79 4.43 6.61 11.81
CA GLN A 79 5.53 7.54 12.12
C GLN A 79 6.96 6.97 12.05
N THR A 80 7.15 5.67 12.29
CA THR A 80 8.49 5.03 12.31
C THR A 80 8.85 4.25 11.02
N ARG A 81 7.89 3.95 10.12
CA ARG A 81 8.14 3.12 8.91
C ARG A 81 8.36 3.90 7.61
N LEU A 82 8.06 5.20 7.59
CA LEU A 82 8.12 6.03 6.37
C LEU A 82 9.51 6.60 6.04
N THR A 83 10.56 6.16 6.74
CA THR A 83 11.93 6.73 6.68
C THR A 83 12.68 6.41 5.38
N LEU A 84 12.28 5.38 4.64
CA LEU A 84 12.90 5.01 3.37
C LEU A 84 12.36 5.86 2.21
N ARG A 85 12.53 7.19 2.26
CA ARG A 85 12.43 8.02 1.03
C ARG A 85 13.57 7.64 0.08
N LEU A 86 13.37 7.81 -1.23
CA LEU A 86 14.47 7.82 -2.19
C LEU A 86 15.19 9.17 -2.10
N SER A 87 16.50 9.18 -2.30
CA SER A 87 17.27 10.41 -2.49
C SER A 87 16.92 11.07 -3.83
N ASN A 88 17.23 12.35 -4.00
CA ASN A 88 17.02 13.05 -5.29
C ASN A 88 17.71 12.32 -6.44
N ALA A 89 18.96 11.87 -6.25
CA ALA A 89 19.69 11.06 -7.24
C ALA A 89 18.98 9.74 -7.57
N GLY A 90 18.33 9.09 -6.59
CA GLY A 90 17.49 7.91 -6.79
C GLY A 90 16.20 8.21 -7.58
N LEU A 91 15.53 9.33 -7.27
CA LEU A 91 14.31 9.77 -7.98
C LEU A 91 14.60 10.20 -9.43
N GLU A 92 15.69 10.92 -9.67
CA GLU A 92 16.16 11.26 -11.02
C GLU A 92 16.47 10.01 -11.84
N THR A 93 17.24 9.09 -11.27
CA THR A 93 17.62 7.81 -11.91
C THR A 93 16.38 6.97 -12.23
N LEU A 94 15.45 6.84 -11.29
CA LEU A 94 14.19 6.12 -11.49
C LEU A 94 13.33 6.78 -12.58
N SER A 95 13.25 8.11 -12.60
CA SER A 95 12.48 8.85 -13.61
C SER A 95 13.05 8.62 -15.01
N ILE A 96 14.38 8.65 -15.17
CA ILE A 96 15.03 8.36 -16.46
C ILE A 96 14.69 6.94 -16.92
N ILE A 97 14.76 5.94 -16.02
CA ILE A 97 14.41 4.55 -16.36
C ILE A 97 12.93 4.45 -16.74
N ALA A 98 12.01 5.02 -15.96
CA ALA A 98 10.57 4.95 -16.23
C ALA A 98 10.20 5.47 -17.63
N TYR A 99 10.79 6.60 -18.07
CA TYR A 99 10.51 7.22 -19.36
C TYR A 99 11.38 6.76 -20.55
N ARG A 100 12.48 6.01 -20.31
CA ARG A 100 13.45 5.62 -21.36
C ARG A 100 13.76 4.12 -21.41
N GLN A 101 13.14 3.31 -20.57
CA GLN A 101 13.29 1.85 -20.61
C GLN A 101 12.93 1.25 -21.98
N PRO A 102 13.60 0.16 -22.41
CA PRO A 102 14.74 -0.49 -21.73
C PRO A 102 16.04 0.32 -21.94
N ILE A 103 16.76 0.62 -20.85
CA ILE A 103 17.95 1.50 -20.87
C ILE A 103 19.15 0.90 -20.12
N THR A 104 20.37 1.14 -20.59
CA THR A 104 21.62 0.67 -19.94
C THR A 104 22.18 1.66 -18.92
N ARG A 105 23.00 1.18 -17.98
CA ARG A 105 23.70 2.03 -17.00
C ARG A 105 24.42 3.22 -17.65
N ALA A 106 25.19 2.97 -18.71
CA ALA A 106 25.97 4.00 -19.39
C ALA A 106 25.10 5.08 -20.06
N GLU A 107 23.92 4.72 -20.55
CA GLU A 107 22.96 5.69 -21.11
C GLU A 107 22.32 6.56 -20.01
N ILE A 108 22.06 5.99 -18.82
CA ILE A 108 21.59 6.76 -17.66
C ILE A 108 22.69 7.73 -17.18
N GLU A 109 23.94 7.27 -17.08
CA GLU A 109 25.10 8.08 -16.70
C GLU A 109 25.34 9.23 -17.69
N ALA A 110 25.20 8.96 -19.00
CA ALA A 110 25.30 9.99 -20.04
C ALA A 110 24.18 11.06 -19.94
N ILE A 111 22.99 10.70 -19.44
CA ILE A 111 21.89 11.64 -19.22
C ILE A 111 22.08 12.44 -17.91
N ARG A 112 22.55 11.79 -16.82
CA ARG A 112 22.74 12.46 -15.51
C ARG A 112 24.06 13.22 -15.37
N GLY A 113 25.08 12.89 -16.18
CA GLY A 113 26.43 13.46 -16.09
C GLY A 113 27.24 13.01 -14.86
N VAL A 114 26.73 12.04 -14.07
CA VAL A 114 27.35 11.53 -12.84
C VAL A 114 27.10 10.03 -12.70
N ASP A 115 27.87 9.36 -11.84
CA ASP A 115 27.71 7.94 -11.52
C ASP A 115 26.30 7.61 -10.96
N VAL A 116 25.81 6.41 -11.28
CA VAL A 116 24.48 5.92 -10.89
C VAL A 116 24.50 4.54 -10.22
N ILE A 117 25.66 3.99 -9.82
CA ILE A 117 25.77 2.64 -9.25
C ILE A 117 24.94 2.55 -7.96
N GLY A 118 25.21 3.40 -6.97
CA GLY A 118 24.45 3.43 -5.70
C GLY A 118 22.94 3.67 -5.88
N PRO A 119 22.51 4.65 -6.71
CA PRO A 119 21.11 4.80 -7.10
C PRO A 119 20.49 3.53 -7.72
N LEU A 120 21.17 2.86 -8.66
CA LEU A 120 20.67 1.62 -9.28
C LEU A 120 20.52 0.49 -8.25
N GLU A 121 21.53 0.27 -7.41
CA GLU A 121 21.50 -0.73 -6.34
C GLU A 121 20.30 -0.50 -5.40
N THR A 122 20.11 0.74 -4.95
CA THR A 122 18.98 1.14 -4.09
C THR A 122 17.62 0.88 -4.75
N LEU A 123 17.50 1.12 -6.06
CA LEU A 123 16.25 0.93 -6.80
C LEU A 123 15.95 -0.56 -7.07
N ILE A 124 16.98 -1.39 -7.25
CA ILE A 124 16.85 -2.86 -7.40
C ILE A 124 16.49 -3.50 -6.06
N GLU A 125 17.16 -3.11 -4.97
CA GLU A 125 16.87 -3.61 -3.61
C GLU A 125 15.40 -3.34 -3.22
N ARG A 126 14.90 -2.15 -3.55
CA ARG A 126 13.50 -1.75 -3.36
C ARG A 126 12.53 -2.30 -4.40
N LYS A 127 13.01 -3.17 -5.31
CA LYS A 127 12.26 -3.80 -6.40
C LYS A 127 11.58 -2.82 -7.37
N LEU A 128 11.93 -1.53 -7.38
CA LEU A 128 11.31 -0.53 -8.27
C LEU A 128 11.79 -0.67 -9.72
N ILE A 129 12.99 -1.21 -9.91
CA ILE A 129 13.54 -1.56 -11.22
C ILE A 129 14.06 -3.01 -11.22
N THR A 130 14.18 -3.59 -12.40
CA THR A 130 14.74 -4.92 -12.61
C THR A 130 15.59 -4.97 -13.89
N VAL A 131 16.33 -6.07 -14.08
CA VAL A 131 17.02 -6.38 -15.33
C VAL A 131 16.00 -6.97 -16.31
N VAL A 132 15.79 -6.29 -17.44
CA VAL A 132 14.86 -6.71 -18.50
C VAL A 132 15.56 -7.41 -19.67
N GLY A 133 16.89 -7.42 -19.70
CA GLY A 133 17.68 -8.12 -20.70
C GLY A 133 19.11 -7.61 -20.83
N ARG A 134 19.72 -7.81 -22.00
CA ARG A 134 21.01 -7.24 -22.39
C ARG A 134 20.91 -6.65 -23.79
N LYS A 135 21.64 -5.57 -24.05
CA LYS A 135 21.67 -4.90 -25.36
C LYS A 135 22.56 -5.69 -26.32
N GLU A 136 22.11 -5.92 -27.55
CA GLU A 136 22.89 -6.65 -28.57
C GLU A 136 23.93 -5.75 -29.25
N THR A 137 24.90 -5.30 -28.44
CA THR A 137 26.04 -4.47 -28.85
C THR A 137 27.33 -5.00 -28.21
N VAL A 138 28.48 -4.44 -28.59
CA VAL A 138 29.78 -4.74 -27.94
C VAL A 138 29.67 -4.60 -26.42
N GLY A 139 30.22 -5.58 -25.69
CA GLY A 139 30.13 -5.68 -24.22
C GLY A 139 28.80 -6.20 -23.67
N ARG A 140 27.75 -6.34 -24.51
CA ARG A 140 26.39 -6.79 -24.15
C ARG A 140 25.88 -6.24 -22.80
N PRO A 141 25.81 -4.90 -22.64
CA PRO A 141 25.47 -4.27 -21.37
C PRO A 141 24.06 -4.61 -20.91
N ILE A 142 23.87 -4.60 -19.59
CA ILE A 142 22.59 -4.88 -18.91
C ILE A 142 21.56 -3.78 -19.24
N LEU A 143 20.33 -4.20 -19.54
CA LEU A 143 19.17 -3.31 -19.72
C LEU A 143 18.29 -3.34 -18.47
N TYR A 144 17.89 -2.15 -18.02
CA TYR A 144 17.00 -1.93 -16.89
C TYR A 144 15.61 -1.44 -17.34
N GLY A 145 14.59 -1.81 -16.57
CA GLY A 145 13.21 -1.34 -16.69
C GLY A 145 12.50 -1.36 -15.34
N THR A 146 11.32 -0.74 -15.26
CA THR A 146 10.48 -0.70 -14.06
C THR A 146 9.71 -2.00 -13.83
N THR A 147 9.19 -2.19 -12.62
CA THR A 147 8.44 -3.39 -12.21
C THR A 147 6.96 -3.12 -11.95
N GLU A 148 6.18 -4.16 -11.63
CA GLU A 148 4.84 -4.00 -11.05
C GLU A 148 4.87 -3.30 -9.69
N GLU A 149 5.97 -3.42 -8.92
CA GLU A 149 6.13 -2.71 -7.64
C GLU A 149 6.24 -1.20 -7.85
N PHE A 150 6.91 -0.76 -8.92
CA PHE A 150 6.88 0.65 -9.32
C PHE A 150 5.44 1.11 -9.63
N LEU A 151 4.68 0.35 -10.41
CA LEU A 151 3.27 0.69 -10.70
C LEU A 151 2.44 0.77 -9.40
N ARG A 152 2.61 -0.17 -8.46
CA ARG A 152 1.98 -0.16 -7.13
C ARG A 152 2.36 1.07 -6.30
N GLN A 153 3.66 1.32 -6.15
CA GLN A 153 4.21 2.41 -5.32
C GLN A 153 3.76 3.80 -5.80
N PHE A 154 3.56 3.97 -7.12
CA PHE A 154 3.11 5.21 -7.74
C PHE A 154 1.59 5.25 -8.05
N GLY A 155 0.84 4.19 -7.74
CA GLY A 155 -0.60 4.12 -7.95
C GLY A 155 -1.06 4.10 -9.41
N LEU A 156 -0.23 3.58 -10.31
CA LEU A 156 -0.45 3.52 -11.76
C LEU A 156 -1.02 2.16 -12.16
N ASN A 157 -1.90 2.13 -13.17
CA ASN A 157 -2.37 0.86 -13.76
C ASN A 157 -1.35 0.33 -14.78
N SER A 158 -0.81 1.21 -15.63
CA SER A 158 0.22 0.90 -16.64
C SER A 158 1.27 2.00 -16.74
N LEU A 159 2.29 1.79 -17.57
CA LEU A 159 3.28 2.83 -17.90
C LEU A 159 2.71 3.92 -18.82
N GLU A 160 1.55 3.70 -19.46
CA GLU A 160 0.87 4.71 -20.28
C GLU A 160 0.22 5.82 -19.42
N ASP A 161 -0.03 5.53 -18.14
CA ASP A 161 -0.54 6.50 -17.16
C ASP A 161 0.53 7.53 -16.71
N LEU A 162 1.79 7.36 -17.13
CA LEU A 162 2.86 8.29 -16.79
C LEU A 162 2.63 9.68 -17.42
N PRO A 163 2.81 10.79 -16.68
CA PRO A 163 2.70 12.14 -17.22
C PRO A 163 3.59 12.35 -18.45
N LYS A 164 3.03 12.94 -19.52
CA LYS A 164 3.82 13.23 -20.74
C LYS A 164 4.94 14.21 -20.40
N LEU A 165 6.16 13.90 -20.85
CA LEU A 165 7.38 14.69 -20.57
C LEU A 165 7.18 16.20 -20.77
N ASP A 166 6.56 16.61 -21.89
CA ASP A 166 6.28 18.01 -22.22
C ASP A 166 5.43 18.71 -21.13
N THR A 167 4.50 18.00 -20.51
CA THR A 167 3.64 18.52 -19.43
C THR A 167 4.33 18.60 -18.07
N VAL A 168 5.39 17.82 -17.87
CA VAL A 168 6.21 17.85 -16.65
C VAL A 168 7.13 19.07 -16.65
N VAL A 169 7.75 19.38 -17.80
CA VAL A 169 8.62 20.56 -17.95
C VAL A 169 7.82 21.88 -17.82
N SER A 170 6.54 21.90 -18.20
CA SER A 170 5.67 23.07 -18.04
C SER A 170 5.10 23.28 -16.63
N ARG A 171 5.34 22.36 -15.68
CA ARG A 171 4.91 22.49 -14.27
C ARG A 171 6.13 22.71 -13.37
N GLU A 172 6.64 23.94 -13.39
CA GLU A 172 7.39 24.43 -12.23
C GLU A 172 6.50 24.35 -10.99
N SER A 173 7.07 23.90 -9.86
CA SER A 173 6.34 23.56 -8.62
C SER A 173 5.53 22.25 -8.69
N ILE A 174 6.20 21.13 -8.95
CA ILE A 174 5.90 19.95 -8.13
C ILE A 174 6.35 20.32 -6.71
N ASP A 175 5.43 20.26 -5.73
CA ASP A 175 5.74 20.37 -4.31
C ASP A 175 6.57 19.15 -3.88
N VAL A 176 7.87 19.18 -4.22
CA VAL A 176 8.89 18.38 -3.58
C VAL A 176 8.81 18.75 -2.11
N ILE A 177 8.30 17.82 -1.29
CA ILE A 177 8.24 17.96 0.17
C ILE A 177 9.68 18.02 0.69
N ASP A 178 10.25 19.22 0.62
CA ASP A 178 11.63 19.55 0.98
C ASP A 178 11.78 19.43 2.49
N GLY A 179 12.88 18.79 2.91
CA GLY A 179 13.15 18.45 4.30
C GLY A 179 13.60 19.64 5.14
N LYS A 180 12.92 20.78 5.05
CA LYS A 180 13.25 22.02 5.76
C LYS A 180 12.18 22.42 6.78
N ILE A 181 11.95 21.54 7.75
CA ILE A 181 11.64 22.07 9.09
C ILE A 181 12.95 22.63 9.63
N LYS A 182 13.13 23.95 9.52
CA LYS A 182 14.12 24.66 10.33
C LYS A 182 13.72 24.45 11.78
N ALA A 183 14.61 23.85 12.57
CA ALA A 183 14.43 23.80 14.01
C ALA A 183 14.49 25.22 14.58
N GLN A 184 13.33 25.79 14.92
CA GLN A 184 13.23 27.00 15.71
C GLN A 184 11.88 27.02 16.43
N ASN A 185 11.97 27.18 17.75
CA ASN A 185 10.92 27.39 18.74
C ASN A 185 9.99 26.19 19.02
N ALA A 186 10.25 25.56 20.17
CA ALA A 186 9.26 24.77 20.88
C ALA A 186 8.36 25.73 21.68
N GLU A 187 7.08 25.80 21.33
CA GLU A 187 6.04 26.46 22.12
C GLU A 187 4.83 25.50 22.26
N ASP A 188 4.16 25.60 23.40
CA ASP A 188 3.21 24.67 24.05
C ASP A 188 2.33 23.72 23.18
N PRO A 189 2.11 22.46 23.62
CA PRO A 189 1.20 21.51 22.96
C PRO A 189 -0.31 21.79 23.23
N ALA A 190 -0.68 22.99 23.67
CA ALA A 190 -1.99 23.30 24.26
C ALA A 190 -3.03 23.92 23.30
N SER A 191 -2.80 23.93 21.98
CA SER A 191 -3.72 24.52 21.00
C SER A 191 -3.96 23.63 19.76
N ALA A 192 -4.75 22.58 19.93
CA ALA A 192 -5.39 21.89 18.81
C ALA A 192 -6.70 22.61 18.42
N PRO A 193 -7.01 22.83 17.13
CA PRO A 193 -8.30 23.39 16.72
C PRO A 193 -9.47 22.48 17.12
N GLN A 194 -10.40 23.03 17.92
CA GLN A 194 -11.60 22.35 18.38
C GLN A 194 -12.61 22.20 17.24
N LEU A 195 -12.53 21.10 16.49
CA LEU A 195 -13.45 20.77 15.40
C LEU A 195 -13.85 19.29 15.46
N PHE A 196 -14.49 18.85 16.56
CA PHE A 196 -15.36 17.65 16.64
C PHE A 196 -16.10 17.57 18.00
N GLU A 197 -16.76 18.65 18.43
CA GLU A 197 -17.77 18.59 19.50
C GLU A 197 -19.09 19.23 19.06
N GLN A 198 -19.95 18.42 18.42
CA GLN A 198 -21.41 18.56 18.46
C GLN A 198 -22.06 17.31 17.85
N SER A 199 -23.23 16.92 18.38
CA SER A 199 -24.05 15.76 17.99
C SER A 199 -23.61 14.34 18.41
N VAL A 200 -23.38 14.13 19.70
CA VAL A 200 -23.74 12.84 20.34
C VAL A 200 -24.68 13.13 21.52
N PRO A 201 -25.96 12.74 21.49
CA PRO A 201 -26.86 12.93 22.62
C PRO A 201 -26.47 11.98 23.77
N ARG A 202 -26.28 12.54 24.97
CA ARG A 202 -25.96 11.77 26.18
C ARG A 202 -27.27 11.31 26.85
N PRO A 203 -27.42 10.04 27.26
CA PRO A 203 -28.62 9.60 27.96
C PRO A 203 -28.71 10.25 29.35
N GLU A 204 -29.91 10.72 29.69
CA GLU A 204 -30.22 11.37 30.96
C GLU A 204 -30.26 10.35 32.11
N LYS A 205 -29.76 10.73 33.29
CA LYS A 205 -29.71 9.85 34.46
C LYS A 205 -31.07 9.78 35.15
N ALA A 206 -31.71 8.61 35.15
CA ALA A 206 -32.79 8.32 36.08
C ALA A 206 -32.24 8.15 37.51
N GLU A 207 -32.93 8.72 38.49
CA GLU A 207 -32.50 8.73 39.89
C GLU A 207 -32.69 7.38 40.60
N GLU A 208 -31.80 7.12 41.55
CA GLU A 208 -31.78 5.93 42.39
C GLU A 208 -32.74 6.08 43.59
N LYS A 209 -33.70 5.15 43.75
CA LYS A 209 -34.35 4.88 45.04
C LYS A 209 -34.29 3.39 45.36
N ALA A 210 -33.59 3.09 46.45
CA ALA A 210 -33.39 1.72 46.93
C ALA A 210 -34.69 1.08 47.45
N GLY A 211 -34.89 -0.19 47.09
CA GLY A 211 -35.93 -1.07 47.64
C GLY A 211 -35.44 -2.51 47.66
N ARG A 212 -35.41 -3.13 48.84
CA ARG A 212 -34.92 -4.51 49.02
C ARG A 212 -35.89 -5.52 48.41
N ASN A 213 -35.38 -6.52 47.67
CA ASN A 213 -35.44 -7.91 48.13
C ASN A 213 -34.68 -8.91 47.23
N SER A 214 -34.37 -10.06 47.83
CA SER A 214 -33.72 -11.24 47.27
C SER A 214 -34.48 -11.93 46.13
N ALA A 215 -33.78 -12.45 45.11
CA ALA A 215 -33.64 -13.90 44.86
C ALA A 215 -32.93 -14.24 43.53
N SER A 216 -32.10 -15.29 43.58
CA SER A 216 -31.93 -16.34 42.55
C SER A 216 -31.92 -16.01 41.04
N GLY A 217 -30.81 -16.34 40.36
CA GLY A 217 -30.84 -16.77 38.95
C GLY A 217 -29.74 -16.20 38.05
N ALA A 218 -28.58 -16.86 38.01
CA ALA A 218 -27.67 -16.76 36.87
C ALA A 218 -28.12 -17.76 35.79
N PRO A 219 -27.86 -17.47 34.49
CA PRO A 219 -26.95 -18.36 33.78
C PRO A 219 -25.95 -17.68 32.83
N ASP A 220 -24.77 -18.30 32.77
CA ASP A 220 -23.91 -18.54 31.60
C ASP A 220 -23.38 -17.36 30.77
N ALA A 221 -22.22 -16.87 31.20
CA ALA A 221 -21.23 -16.27 30.30
C ALA A 221 -20.28 -17.36 29.75
N VAL A 222 -20.29 -17.57 28.43
CA VAL A 222 -19.35 -18.47 27.74
C VAL A 222 -17.96 -17.80 27.65
N PRO A 223 -16.85 -18.45 28.05
CA PRO A 223 -15.53 -17.81 28.04
C PRO A 223 -14.90 -17.71 26.64
N LEU A 224 -14.18 -16.61 26.39
CA LEU A 224 -13.25 -16.48 25.27
C LEU A 224 -12.00 -17.36 25.50
N PRO A 225 -11.42 -17.98 24.46
CA PRO A 225 -10.23 -18.82 24.60
C PRO A 225 -8.97 -17.99 24.83
N ILE A 226 -8.18 -18.38 25.83
CA ILE A 226 -6.90 -17.77 26.17
C ILE A 226 -5.80 -18.53 25.43
N ALA A 227 -5.01 -17.85 24.60
CA ALA A 227 -3.81 -18.45 24.02
C ALA A 227 -2.72 -18.59 25.09
N ARG A 228 -2.12 -19.78 25.21
CA ARG A 228 -0.96 -20.01 26.07
C ARG A 228 0.32 -19.85 25.26
N GLU A 229 1.24 -19.05 25.79
CA GLU A 229 2.66 -19.21 25.52
C GLU A 229 3.17 -20.45 26.25
N ASP A 230 4.10 -21.19 25.64
CA ASP A 230 5.11 -22.00 26.31
C ASP A 230 6.22 -22.28 25.29
N GLY A 231 7.49 -22.23 25.70
CA GLY A 231 8.63 -22.46 24.81
C GLY A 231 9.80 -23.14 25.51
N SER A 232 10.64 -23.85 24.74
CA SER A 232 11.88 -24.57 25.15
C SER A 232 11.63 -25.77 26.10
N HIS A 233 12.44 -26.84 26.26
CA HIS A 233 13.71 -27.39 25.74
C HIS A 233 13.71 -28.92 26.07
N ALA A 234 14.55 -29.86 25.59
CA ALA A 234 15.54 -29.96 24.50
C ALA A 234 15.93 -31.46 24.29
N ASP A 235 16.74 -31.75 23.25
CA ASP A 235 17.63 -32.93 23.05
C ASP A 235 17.09 -34.37 22.93
N GLY A 236 17.78 -35.16 22.08
CA GLY A 236 17.61 -36.62 21.95
C GLY A 236 18.12 -37.19 20.61
N GLN A 237 19.37 -37.65 20.56
CA GLN A 237 20.01 -38.25 19.37
C GLN A 237 19.61 -39.73 19.16
N ALA A 238 19.63 -40.25 17.91
CA ALA A 238 20.53 -41.34 17.48
C ALA A 238 20.17 -42.02 16.14
N GLU A 239 21.23 -42.56 15.52
CA GLU A 239 21.42 -43.28 14.26
C GLU A 239 20.49 -44.48 13.95
N ASN A 240 20.11 -44.68 12.67
CA ASN A 240 20.74 -45.67 11.76
C ASN A 240 19.95 -45.90 10.45
N GLY A 241 20.69 -46.28 9.39
CA GLY A 241 20.38 -47.29 8.35
C GLY A 241 19.06 -47.23 7.56
N GLU A 242 19.00 -47.60 6.28
CA GLU A 242 19.93 -48.38 5.46
C GLU A 242 19.69 -48.10 3.96
N LYS A 243 20.54 -48.64 3.08
CA LYS A 243 20.49 -48.42 1.62
C LYS A 243 19.43 -49.30 0.95
N ASN A 244 18.84 -48.79 -0.14
CA ASN A 244 18.71 -49.53 -1.41
C ASN A 244 18.56 -48.54 -2.57
#